data_AF-A0A0P6J8Y4-F1
#
_entry.id   AF-A0A0P6J8Y4-F1
#
_cell.length_a   1.000
_cell.length_b   1.000
_cell.length_c   1.000
_cell.angle_alpha   90.00
_cell.angle_beta   90.00
_cell.angle_gamma   90.00
#
_symmetry.space_group_name_H-M   'P 1'
#
loop_
_entity.id
_entity.type
_entity.pdbx_description
1 polymer ?
#
loop_
_entity_poly.entity_id
_entity_poly.type
_entity_poly.pdbx_seq_one_letter_code
_entity_poly.pdbx_strand_id
1 'polypeptide(L)'
;MESPKKLQLPEGSARWFRPRRSCSKAHTQPTSRSLAHGPQLPECSGPSLPSSNMAARIAAFFKNAWGQEPVLVVSLAIAGLAAILPVVSPYTKYSIMVNKAMPYNYPVPVRDDGNMPDVPSHPQDPQGPNLEWLKKL
;
A
#
# COMPACT_ATOMS: atom_id res chain seq x y z
N MET A 1 -29.79 22.74 26.00
CA MET A 1 -28.79 22.81 27.08
C MET A 1 -28.72 21.43 27.69
N GLU A 2 -27.98 20.52 27.05
CA GLU A 2 -27.59 19.23 27.65
C GLU A 2 -26.34 18.76 26.90
N SER A 3 -25.25 18.62 27.64
CA SER A 3 -23.91 18.19 27.20
C SER A 3 -23.62 16.81 27.84
N PRO A 4 -22.60 16.06 27.39
CA PRO A 4 -22.73 14.69 26.96
C PRO A 4 -22.34 13.66 28.04
N LYS A 5 -22.98 12.49 28.00
CA LYS A 5 -22.59 11.32 28.80
C LYS A 5 -21.31 10.70 28.20
N LYS A 6 -20.18 10.89 28.88
CA LYS A 6 -18.95 10.10 28.70
C LYS A 6 -19.26 8.62 28.97
N LEU A 7 -19.01 7.75 28.00
CA LEU A 7 -18.90 6.32 28.25
C LEU A 7 -17.43 5.97 28.46
N GLN A 8 -17.15 5.54 29.69
CA GLN A 8 -15.86 5.20 30.24
C GLN A 8 -15.28 3.94 29.57
N LEU A 9 -14.04 4.00 29.08
CA LEU A 9 -13.24 2.80 28.74
C LEU A 9 -12.91 2.03 30.03
N PRO A 10 -13.00 0.68 30.05
CA PRO A 10 -12.43 -0.10 31.14
C PRO A 10 -10.91 -0.19 31.01
N GLU A 11 -10.21 0.39 31.99
CA GLU A 11 -8.83 0.04 32.32
C GLU A 11 -8.76 -1.42 32.75
N GLY A 12 -7.86 -2.20 32.14
CA GLY A 12 -7.68 -3.59 32.52
C GLY A 12 -6.58 -4.31 31.75
N SER A 13 -5.39 -4.31 32.34
CA SER A 13 -4.45 -5.45 32.32
C SER A 13 -3.75 -5.83 31.01
N ALA A 14 -2.52 -5.36 30.83
CA ALA A 14 -1.44 -6.17 30.26
C ALA A 14 -0.07 -5.63 30.69
N ARG A 15 0.31 -5.98 31.92
CA ARG A 15 1.59 -5.75 32.56
C ARG A 15 2.65 -6.64 31.90
N TRP A 16 3.33 -6.16 30.87
CA TRP A 16 4.51 -6.83 30.31
C TRP A 16 5.64 -5.83 30.09
N PHE A 17 6.87 -6.29 30.36
CA PHE A 17 8.15 -5.58 30.36
C PHE A 17 8.54 -4.84 31.65
N ARG A 18 9.09 -5.62 32.60
CA ARG A 18 10.10 -5.13 33.55
C ARG A 18 11.47 -5.00 32.85
N PRO A 19 12.33 -4.06 33.25
CA PRO A 19 13.70 -3.94 32.75
C PRO A 19 14.61 -4.99 33.39
N ARG A 20 15.35 -5.76 32.58
CA ARG A 20 16.45 -6.62 33.05
C ARG A 20 17.63 -5.73 33.45
N ARG A 21 17.92 -5.64 34.75
CA ARG A 21 19.24 -5.26 35.26
C ARG A 21 19.97 -6.50 35.79
N SER A 22 21.27 -6.50 35.50
CA SER A 22 22.35 -7.21 36.21
C SER A 22 22.59 -8.69 35.89
N CYS A 23 23.77 -8.95 35.31
CA CYS A 23 24.71 -9.96 35.80
C CYS A 23 26.14 -9.55 35.39
N SER A 24 26.89 -8.96 36.33
CA SER A 24 28.34 -8.98 36.32
C SER A 24 28.82 -10.42 36.30
N LYS A 25 29.73 -10.76 35.38
CA LYS A 25 30.54 -11.96 35.49
C LYS A 25 32.00 -11.54 35.42
N ALA A 26 32.60 -11.47 36.60
CA ALA A 26 34.03 -11.34 36.80
C ALA A 26 34.73 -12.52 36.12
N HIS A 27 35.63 -12.23 35.19
CA HIS A 27 36.57 -13.23 34.68
C HIS A 27 37.91 -13.03 35.39
N THR A 28 38.24 -14.02 36.19
CA THR A 28 39.50 -14.28 36.87
C THR A 28 40.71 -14.02 35.96
N GLN A 29 41.67 -13.23 36.44
CA GLN A 29 43.01 -13.13 35.85
C GLN A 29 43.74 -14.48 35.90
N PRO A 30 44.64 -14.73 34.94
CA PRO A 30 45.92 -15.34 35.26
C PRO A 30 47.06 -14.39 34.92
N THR A 31 47.85 -14.10 35.95
CA THR A 31 49.19 -13.52 35.83
C THR A 31 50.11 -14.48 35.08
N SER A 32 50.64 -14.06 33.93
CA SER A 32 51.98 -14.45 33.49
C SER A 32 52.55 -13.40 32.55
N ARG A 33 53.85 -13.20 32.68
CA ARG A 33 54.63 -12.03 32.28
C ARG A 33 55.04 -12.07 30.80
N SER A 34 55.35 -10.87 30.29
CA SER A 34 56.55 -10.54 29.51
C SER A 34 56.47 -10.44 27.97
N LEU A 35 56.43 -9.18 27.52
CA LEU A 35 57.25 -8.53 26.47
C LEU A 35 57.25 -9.09 25.03
N ALA A 36 56.59 -8.36 24.11
CA ALA A 36 57.19 -7.92 22.83
C ALA A 36 56.31 -6.87 22.11
N HIS A 37 56.85 -5.64 22.01
CA HIS A 37 56.76 -4.67 20.92
C HIS A 37 55.52 -4.57 20.00
N GLY A 38 54.91 -3.37 20.00
CA GLY A 38 54.27 -2.76 18.83
C GLY A 38 52.99 -1.95 19.14
N PRO A 39 52.96 -0.61 18.97
CA PRO A 39 51.72 0.14 19.04
C PRO A 39 51.02 0.09 17.67
N GLN A 40 50.04 -0.82 17.51
CA GLN A 40 49.09 -0.74 16.40
C GLN A 40 47.84 0.00 16.88
N LEU A 41 47.62 1.15 16.25
CA LEU A 41 46.47 2.03 16.38
C LEU A 41 45.15 1.27 16.14
N PRO A 42 44.03 1.68 16.75
CA PRO A 42 42.73 1.14 16.38
C PRO A 42 42.40 1.58 14.95
N GLU A 43 42.37 0.64 14.01
CA GLU A 43 41.69 0.84 12.73
C GLU A 43 40.21 1.07 13.01
N CYS A 44 39.85 2.35 13.17
CA CYS A 44 38.50 2.84 12.92
C CYS A 44 38.19 2.56 11.44
N SER A 45 37.72 1.34 11.17
CA SER A 45 37.10 1.00 9.90
C SER A 45 35.81 1.81 9.78
N GLY A 46 35.92 2.99 9.17
CA GLY A 46 34.75 3.74 8.71
C GLY A 46 33.91 2.88 7.75
N PRO A 47 32.63 3.20 7.56
CA PRO A 47 31.77 2.43 6.68
C PRO A 47 32.33 2.52 5.26
N SER A 48 32.88 1.41 4.77
CA SER A 48 33.19 1.25 3.36
C SER A 48 31.87 1.36 2.61
N LEU A 49 31.71 2.45 1.86
CA LEU A 49 30.62 2.65 0.92
C LEU A 49 30.92 1.79 -0.32
N PRO A 50 30.26 0.63 -0.52
CA PRO A 50 30.34 -0.02 -1.81
C PRO A 50 29.61 0.88 -2.82
N SER A 51 30.24 1.04 -3.99
CA SER A 51 29.61 1.55 -5.21
C SER A 51 28.32 0.75 -5.46
N SER A 52 27.24 1.25 -4.89
CA SER A 52 25.97 0.55 -4.80
C SER A 52 25.12 1.06 -5.94
N ASN A 53 24.82 0.16 -6.88
CA ASN A 53 23.83 0.39 -7.92
C ASN A 53 22.59 1.06 -7.29
N MET A 54 22.02 2.05 -7.97
CA MET A 54 20.93 2.89 -7.43
C MET A 54 19.79 2.06 -6.79
N ALA A 55 19.51 0.87 -7.33
CA ALA A 55 18.56 -0.09 -6.77
C ALA A 55 18.91 -0.57 -5.34
N ALA A 56 20.18 -0.82 -5.04
CA ALA A 56 20.62 -1.24 -3.72
C ALA A 56 20.45 -0.11 -2.68
N ARG A 57 20.64 1.14 -3.09
CA ARG A 57 20.39 2.32 -2.25
C ARG A 57 18.90 2.46 -1.94
N ILE A 58 18.04 2.37 -2.95
CA ILE A 58 16.57 2.43 -2.78
C ILE A 58 16.07 1.30 -1.88
N ALA A 59 16.57 0.08 -2.07
CA ALA A 59 16.19 -1.06 -1.23
C ALA A 59 16.59 -0.88 0.24
N ALA A 60 17.78 -0.31 0.51
CA ALA A 60 18.22 0.02 1.86
C ALA A 60 17.33 1.11 2.50
N PHE A 61 16.98 2.17 1.76
CA PHE A 61 16.05 3.20 2.22
C PHE A 61 14.67 2.64 2.54
N PHE A 62 14.12 1.77 1.69
CA PHE A 62 12.80 1.19 1.91
C PHE A 62 12.77 0.30 3.16
N LYS A 63 13.80 -0.53 3.38
CA LYS A 63 13.95 -1.34 4.60
C LYS A 63 14.05 -0.46 5.87
N ASN A 64 14.76 0.66 5.78
CA ASN A 64 14.87 1.60 6.90
C ASN A 64 13.53 2.33 7.16
N ALA A 65 12.88 2.84 6.11
CA ALA A 65 11.59 3.53 6.22
C ALA A 65 10.48 2.63 6.75
N TRP A 66 10.51 1.33 6.41
CA TRP A 66 9.56 0.34 6.94
C TRP A 66 9.70 0.13 8.45
N GLY A 67 10.93 0.21 8.98
CA GLY A 67 11.19 0.04 10.41
C GLY A 67 10.90 1.29 11.24
N GLN A 68 10.99 2.48 10.65
CA GLN A 68 10.77 3.77 11.33
C GLN A 68 9.32 4.24 11.22
N GLU A 69 8.78 4.31 9.99
CA GLU A 69 7.48 4.92 9.71
C GLU A 69 6.67 4.03 8.74
N PRO A 70 6.27 2.82 9.19
CA PRO A 70 5.56 1.86 8.33
C PRO A 70 4.24 2.41 7.78
N VAL A 71 3.58 3.30 8.54
CA VAL A 71 2.31 3.91 8.14
C VAL A 71 2.46 4.75 6.87
N LEU A 72 3.56 5.50 6.74
CA LEU A 72 3.80 6.34 5.55
C LEU A 72 4.19 5.50 4.34
N VAL A 73 4.97 4.43 4.56
CA VAL A 73 5.36 3.54 3.46
C VAL A 73 4.15 2.82 2.88
N VAL A 74 3.27 2.31 3.74
CA VAL A 74 2.03 1.63 3.32
C VAL A 74 1.06 2.60 2.65
N SER A 75 0.89 3.82 3.18
CA SER A 75 -0.03 4.79 2.57
C SER A 75 0.40 5.20 1.16
N LEU A 76 1.70 5.44 0.95
CA LEU A 76 2.25 5.75 -0.38
C LEU A 76 2.12 4.55 -1.33
N ALA A 77 2.36 3.33 -0.85
CA ALA A 77 2.24 2.12 -1.66
C ALA A 77 0.78 1.91 -2.12
N ILE A 78 -0.19 2.08 -1.22
CA ILE A 78 -1.62 1.98 -1.55
C ILE A 78 -2.04 3.10 -2.51
N ALA A 79 -1.62 4.34 -2.25
CA ALA A 79 -1.92 5.47 -3.13
C ALA A 79 -1.33 5.29 -4.54
N GLY A 80 -0.08 4.82 -4.62
CA GLY A 80 0.58 4.52 -5.88
C GLY A 80 -0.11 3.39 -6.65
N LEU A 81 -0.47 2.30 -5.94
CA LEU A 81 -1.22 1.20 -6.55
C LEU A 81 -2.60 1.66 -7.02
N ALA A 82 -3.32 2.44 -6.22
CA ALA A 82 -4.64 2.97 -6.58
C ALA A 82 -4.59 3.89 -7.81
N ALA A 83 -3.48 4.59 -8.06
CA ALA A 83 -3.31 5.42 -9.25
C ALA A 83 -2.99 4.59 -10.51
N ILE A 84 -2.20 3.52 -10.37
CA ILE A 84 -1.73 2.71 -11.52
C ILE A 84 -2.77 1.63 -11.90
N LEU A 85 -3.45 1.04 -10.91
CA LEU A 85 -4.35 -0.09 -11.10
C LEU A 85 -5.50 0.19 -12.10
N PRO A 86 -6.15 1.37 -12.10
CA PRO A 86 -7.21 1.67 -13.07
C PRO A 86 -6.73 1.70 -14.52
N VAL A 87 -5.46 2.08 -14.76
CA VAL A 87 -4.86 2.18 -16.10
C VAL A 87 -4.48 0.80 -16.65
N VAL A 88 -4.01 -0.09 -15.76
CA VAL A 88 -3.57 -1.44 -16.16
C VAL A 88 -4.74 -2.43 -16.19
N SER A 89 -5.80 -2.19 -15.43
CA SER A 89 -6.92 -3.11 -15.31
C SER A 89 -7.80 -3.12 -16.57
N PRO A 90 -8.01 -4.28 -17.23
CA PRO A 90 -8.97 -4.39 -18.33
C PRO A 90 -10.42 -4.21 -17.83
N TYR A 91 -10.66 -4.31 -16.52
CA TYR A 91 -12.00 -4.23 -15.93
C TYR A 91 -12.55 -2.81 -15.80
N THR A 92 -11.68 -1.80 -15.77
CA THR A 92 -12.10 -0.39 -15.71
C THR A 92 -13.03 -0.03 -16.87
N LYS A 93 -12.85 -0.67 -18.05
CA LYS A 93 -13.73 -0.49 -19.21
C LYS A 93 -15.16 -0.92 -18.92
N TYR A 94 -15.37 -2.07 -18.27
CA TYR A 94 -16.70 -2.58 -17.94
C TYR A 94 -17.40 -1.67 -16.92
N SER A 95 -16.67 -1.13 -15.95
CA SER A 95 -17.22 -0.15 -14.99
C SER A 95 -17.78 1.08 -15.69
N ILE A 96 -17.06 1.61 -16.69
CA ILE A 96 -17.52 2.74 -17.50
C ILE A 96 -18.73 2.36 -18.36
N MET A 97 -18.71 1.18 -18.98
CA MET A 97 -19.82 0.71 -19.81
C MET A 97 -21.11 0.49 -19.00
N VAL A 98 -21.02 -0.02 -17.77
CA VAL A 98 -22.17 -0.17 -16.88
C VAL A 98 -22.78 1.20 -16.56
N ASN A 99 -21.97 2.18 -16.20
CA ASN A 99 -22.45 3.52 -15.88
C ASN A 99 -23.17 4.19 -17.06
N LYS A 100 -22.71 3.92 -18.30
CA LYS A 100 -23.38 4.43 -19.51
C LYS A 100 -24.67 3.67 -19.86
N ALA A 101 -24.72 2.38 -19.53
CA ALA A 101 -25.87 1.54 -19.82
C ALA A 101 -27.05 1.76 -18.87
N MET A 102 -26.85 2.43 -17.71
CA MET A 102 -27.91 2.71 -16.75
C MET A 102 -28.78 3.90 -17.20
N PRO A 103 -30.06 3.68 -17.55
CA PRO A 103 -30.94 4.76 -17.97
C PRO A 103 -31.51 5.50 -16.74
N TYR A 104 -30.87 6.58 -16.34
CA TYR A 104 -31.40 7.45 -15.28
C TYR A 104 -32.51 8.39 -15.77
N ASN A 105 -32.46 8.75 -17.06
CA ASN A 105 -33.48 9.55 -17.72
C ASN A 105 -34.28 8.64 -18.66
N TYR A 106 -35.57 8.96 -18.84
CA TYR A 106 -36.40 8.24 -19.80
C TYR A 106 -35.86 8.49 -21.23
N PRO A 107 -35.54 7.44 -22.01
CA PRO A 107 -35.07 7.62 -23.37
C PRO A 107 -36.22 8.10 -24.25
N VAL A 108 -36.14 9.34 -24.72
CA VAL A 108 -37.13 9.93 -25.61
C VAL A 108 -36.95 9.35 -27.02
N PRO A 109 -37.98 8.69 -27.60
CA PRO A 109 -37.89 8.17 -28.96
C PRO A 109 -37.63 9.27 -29.99
N VAL A 110 -36.73 8.98 -30.93
CA VAL A 110 -36.46 9.87 -32.06
C VAL A 110 -37.60 9.77 -33.06
N ARG A 111 -37.94 10.88 -33.72
CA ARG A 111 -38.94 10.88 -34.78
C ARG A 111 -38.34 10.30 -36.05
N ASP A 112 -39.04 9.33 -36.63
CA ASP A 112 -38.62 8.65 -37.85
C ASP A 112 -38.69 9.57 -39.08
N ASP A 113 -37.58 9.66 -39.82
CA ASP A 113 -37.44 10.37 -41.10
C ASP A 113 -37.39 9.41 -42.31
N GLY A 114 -37.46 8.10 -42.07
CA GLY A 114 -37.38 7.05 -43.08
C GLY A 114 -35.96 6.62 -43.45
N ASN A 115 -34.91 7.20 -42.86
CA ASN A 115 -33.51 6.88 -43.16
C ASN A 115 -32.63 6.77 -41.89
N MET A 116 -33.07 5.97 -40.91
CA MET A 116 -32.32 5.70 -39.68
C MET A 116 -32.14 4.19 -39.41
N PRO A 117 -31.24 3.49 -40.13
CA PRO A 117 -31.06 2.04 -39.99
C PRO A 117 -30.41 1.61 -38.67
N ASP A 118 -29.87 2.55 -37.89
CA ASP A 118 -29.21 2.33 -36.60
C ASP A 118 -30.15 2.50 -35.39
N VAL A 119 -31.31 3.15 -35.57
CA VAL A 119 -32.29 3.39 -34.51
C VAL A 119 -33.35 2.28 -34.52
N PRO A 120 -33.49 1.50 -33.43
CA PRO A 120 -34.49 0.44 -33.37
C PRO A 120 -35.91 1.02 -33.29
N SER A 121 -36.86 0.35 -33.94
CA SER A 121 -38.29 0.71 -33.88
C SER A 121 -38.94 0.19 -32.59
N HIS A 122 -38.43 -0.92 -32.06
CA HIS A 122 -38.93 -1.59 -30.87
C HIS A 122 -37.79 -2.08 -29.96
N PRO A 123 -37.94 -2.11 -28.62
CA PRO A 123 -36.88 -2.52 -27.71
C PRO A 123 -36.36 -3.96 -27.88
N GLN A 124 -37.12 -4.82 -28.55
CA GLN A 124 -36.75 -6.22 -28.81
C GLN A 124 -36.02 -6.40 -30.14
N ASP A 125 -35.91 -5.34 -30.95
CA ASP A 125 -35.20 -5.42 -32.22
C ASP A 125 -33.71 -5.72 -31.98
N PRO A 126 -33.05 -6.47 -32.88
CA PRO A 126 -31.63 -6.77 -32.76
C PRO A 126 -30.74 -5.53 -32.93
N GLN A 127 -31.32 -4.42 -33.38
CA GLN A 127 -30.63 -3.15 -33.57
C GLN A 127 -30.51 -2.40 -32.24
N GLY A 128 -29.34 -1.80 -32.00
CA GLY A 128 -29.06 -1.02 -30.80
C GLY A 128 -28.13 -1.71 -29.79
N PRO A 129 -27.78 -1.01 -28.70
CA PRO A 129 -26.84 -1.51 -27.70
C PRO A 129 -27.44 -2.64 -26.85
N ASN A 130 -26.83 -3.84 -26.91
CA ASN A 130 -27.20 -4.98 -26.07
C ASN A 130 -26.38 -5.01 -24.75
N LEU A 131 -26.91 -5.71 -23.75
CA LEU A 131 -26.34 -5.92 -22.41
C LEU A 131 -26.01 -7.41 -22.17
N GLU A 132 -25.88 -8.20 -23.22
CA GLU A 132 -25.37 -9.57 -23.24
C GLU A 132 -23.97 -9.71 -22.63
N TRP A 133 -23.09 -8.73 -22.79
CA TRP A 133 -21.77 -8.71 -22.18
C TRP A 133 -21.88 -8.53 -20.67
N LEU A 134 -22.85 -7.73 -20.21
CA LEU A 134 -23.15 -7.51 -18.79
C LEU A 134 -23.79 -8.74 -18.15
N LYS A 135 -24.63 -9.46 -18.89
CA LYS A 135 -25.24 -10.72 -18.44
C LYS A 135 -24.25 -11.89 -18.32
N LYS A 136 -23.10 -11.80 -18.99
CA LYS A 136 -22.06 -12.84 -19.04
C LYS A 136 -20.85 -12.54 -18.16
N LEU A 137 -20.77 -11.34 -17.58
CA LEU A 137 -19.78 -10.96 -16.57
C LEU A 137 -20.03 -11.73 -15.26
#